data_AF-A0A091U1F5-F1
#
_entry.id   AF-A0A091U1F5-F1
#
_cell.length_a   1.000
_cell.length_b   1.000
_cell.length_c   1.000
_cell.angle_alpha   90.00
_cell.angle_beta   90.00
_cell.angle_gamma   90.00
#
_symmetry.space_group_name_H-M   'P 1'
#
loop_
_entity.id
_entity.type
_entity.pdbx_description
1 polymer ?
#
loop_
_entity_poly.entity_id
_entity_poly.type
_entity_poly.pdbx_seq_one_letter_code
_entity_poly.pdbx_strand_id
1 'polypeptide(L)'
;VKVTLDPSTAHPQLVVSADGRSVRWEDAQRDPSAAGFGPDPCVLGCEGITSGRCCWEVEVTPKGSWAVGVARESLRMREETAGSPEMELWSMGLCEGQFWALTSLERIPLYQIQVPKRVRVSLDYEKGQVAFFDADQRALIFTFPAASFKGDSIHPWFLVW
;
A
#
# COMPACT_ATOMS: atom_id res chain seq x y z
N VAL A 1 -2.67 -14.14 4.24
CA VAL A 1 -1.63 -13.85 5.24
C VAL A 1 -2.21 -12.92 6.29
N LYS A 2 -1.72 -12.97 7.53
CA LYS A 2 -2.11 -12.00 8.56
C LYS A 2 -1.14 -10.82 8.45
N VAL A 3 -1.64 -9.65 8.08
CA VAL A 3 -0.82 -8.43 7.98
C VAL A 3 -0.84 -7.70 9.31
N THR A 4 0.35 -7.29 9.75
CA THR A 4 0.54 -6.31 10.83
C THR A 4 1.37 -5.15 10.30
N LEU A 5 1.00 -3.94 10.67
CA LEU A 5 1.65 -2.70 10.25
C LEU A 5 2.91 -2.47 11.09
N ASP A 6 3.97 -2.00 10.46
CA ASP A 6 5.24 -1.65 11.11
C ASP A 6 5.22 -0.17 11.52
N PRO A 7 5.10 0.14 12.83
CA PRO A 7 5.05 1.52 13.30
C PRO A 7 6.35 2.30 13.04
N SER A 8 7.49 1.62 12.82
CA SER A 8 8.77 2.28 12.51
C SER A 8 8.81 2.86 11.09
N THR A 9 7.93 2.39 10.22
CA THR A 9 7.77 2.86 8.83
C THR A 9 6.62 3.85 8.67
N ALA A 10 5.82 4.05 9.72
CA ALA A 10 4.62 4.87 9.64
C ALA A 10 4.99 6.36 9.57
N HIS A 11 4.36 7.08 8.63
CA HIS A 11 4.44 8.54 8.57
C HIS A 11 4.03 9.14 9.94
N PRO A 12 4.67 10.23 10.41
CA PRO A 12 4.41 10.77 11.75
C PRO A 12 2.95 11.13 12.04
N GLN A 13 2.17 11.52 11.03
CA GLN A 13 0.73 11.82 11.20
C GLN A 13 -0.19 10.58 11.17
N LEU A 14 0.37 9.39 10.97
CA LEU A 14 -0.37 8.14 11.07
C LEU A 14 -0.31 7.58 12.49
N VAL A 15 -1.43 7.04 12.92
CA VAL A 15 -1.56 6.30 14.18
C VAL A 15 -1.93 4.87 13.86
N VAL A 16 -1.01 3.96 14.16
CA VAL A 16 -1.23 2.51 14.11
C VAL A 16 -1.90 2.05 15.42
N SER A 17 -2.92 1.22 15.33
CA SER A 17 -3.59 0.63 16.50
C SER A 17 -2.66 -0.26 17.32
N ALA A 18 -2.98 -0.47 18.61
CA ALA A 18 -2.15 -1.29 19.50
C ALA A 18 -1.99 -2.75 19.03
N ASP A 19 -2.97 -3.29 18.28
CA ASP A 19 -2.91 -4.63 17.69
C ASP A 19 -2.18 -4.68 16.33
N GLY A 20 -1.76 -3.53 15.81
CA GLY A 20 -1.04 -3.38 14.55
C GLY A 20 -1.87 -3.62 13.30
N ARG A 21 -3.21 -3.56 13.36
CA ARG A 21 -4.09 -3.93 12.22
C ARG A 21 -4.90 -2.78 11.63
N SER A 22 -4.88 -1.62 12.26
CA SER A 22 -5.59 -0.45 11.78
C SER A 22 -4.63 0.74 11.75
N VAL A 23 -4.84 1.59 10.77
CA VAL A 23 -4.14 2.87 10.64
C VAL A 23 -5.14 3.95 10.33
N ARG A 24 -4.93 5.12 10.93
CA ARG A 24 -5.73 6.31 10.68
C ARG A 24 -4.82 7.54 10.61
N TRP A 25 -5.25 8.51 9.84
CA TRP A 25 -4.70 9.86 9.89
C TRP A 25 -5.12 10.57 11.18
N GLU A 26 -4.19 11.33 11.77
CA GLU A 26 -4.46 12.21 12.90
C GLU A 26 -3.81 13.58 12.66
N ASP A 27 -4.63 14.64 12.69
CA ASP A 27 -4.24 16.03 12.43
C ASP A 27 -3.42 16.67 13.57
N ALA A 28 -2.70 15.86 14.34
CA ALA A 28 -1.91 16.32 15.47
C ALA A 28 -0.66 17.08 14.99
N GLN A 29 -0.31 18.15 15.73
CA GLN A 29 0.97 18.86 15.62
C GLN A 29 2.15 17.96 16.04
N ARG A 30 2.46 16.93 15.26
CA ARG A 30 3.72 16.21 15.35
C ARG A 30 4.76 16.97 14.54
N ASP A 31 5.96 17.07 15.10
CA ASP A 31 7.09 17.79 14.50
C ASP A 31 7.40 17.22 13.10
N PRO A 32 7.25 18.02 12.02
CA PRO A 32 7.52 17.60 10.65
C PRO A 32 8.99 17.18 10.43
N SER A 33 9.90 17.55 11.34
CA SER A 33 11.33 17.27 11.23
C SER A 33 11.72 15.81 11.53
N ALA A 34 10.79 14.98 12.02
CA ALA A 34 11.00 13.54 12.18
C ALA A 34 10.86 12.73 10.87
N ALA A 35 10.69 13.40 9.72
CA ALA A 35 10.48 12.78 8.41
C ALA A 35 11.77 12.12 7.87
N GLY A 36 11.97 10.85 8.21
CA GLY A 36 12.93 9.97 7.53
C GLY A 36 12.35 9.28 6.29
N PHE A 37 11.04 9.37 6.08
CA PHE A 37 10.33 8.80 4.93
C PHE A 37 9.55 9.90 4.21
N GLY A 38 9.38 9.74 2.89
CA GLY A 38 8.91 10.78 1.96
C GLY A 38 7.56 11.44 2.30
N PRO A 39 7.10 12.39 1.46
CA PRO A 39 5.98 13.28 1.76
C PRO A 39 4.60 12.60 1.90
N ASP A 40 4.48 11.32 1.51
CA ASP A 40 3.20 10.62 1.45
C ASP A 40 2.87 9.91 2.78
N PRO A 41 1.63 10.03 3.29
CA PRO A 41 1.25 9.48 4.59
C PRO A 41 0.98 7.98 4.50
N CYS A 42 2.06 7.21 4.47
CA CYS A 42 2.02 5.76 4.29
C CYS A 42 2.70 4.97 5.42
N VAL A 43 2.45 3.66 5.43
CA VAL A 43 3.02 2.67 6.35
C VAL A 43 3.15 1.31 5.64
N LEU A 44 4.18 0.55 6.00
CA LEU A 44 4.43 -0.80 5.49
C LEU A 44 3.93 -1.89 6.45
N GLY A 45 3.69 -3.08 5.90
CA GLY A 45 3.55 -4.30 6.67
C GLY A 45 4.90 -4.83 7.16
N CYS A 46 4.94 -5.41 8.37
CA CYS A 46 6.15 -5.97 8.97
C CYS A 46 6.75 -7.12 8.14
N GLU A 47 5.90 -8.04 7.67
CA GLU A 47 6.35 -9.22 6.94
C GLU A 47 6.43 -8.94 5.45
N GLY A 48 7.64 -9.06 4.91
CA GLY A 48 7.90 -9.02 3.48
C GLY A 48 7.68 -10.38 2.83
N ILE A 49 7.09 -10.38 1.64
CA ILE A 49 6.73 -11.58 0.89
C ILE A 49 7.77 -11.79 -0.21
N THR A 50 8.40 -12.97 -0.21
CA THR A 50 9.49 -13.33 -1.14
C THR A 50 9.18 -14.56 -1.99
N SER A 51 8.02 -15.19 -1.80
CA SER A 51 7.55 -16.34 -2.57
C SER A 51 6.06 -16.62 -2.34
N GLY A 52 5.50 -17.43 -3.22
CA GLY A 52 4.16 -17.97 -3.16
C GLY A 52 3.06 -16.98 -3.53
N ARG A 53 1.82 -17.42 -3.25
CA ARG A 53 0.62 -16.62 -3.40
C ARG A 53 0.06 -16.27 -2.04
N CYS A 54 -0.27 -15.01 -1.84
CA CYS A 54 -0.94 -14.56 -0.65
C CYS A 54 -2.01 -13.53 -0.96
N CYS A 55 -2.96 -13.42 -0.05
CA CYS A 55 -3.92 -12.33 -0.06
C CYS A 55 -4.23 -11.90 1.36
N TRP A 56 -4.71 -10.67 1.48
CA TRP A 56 -5.26 -10.09 2.70
C TRP A 56 -6.41 -9.16 2.31
N GLU A 57 -7.23 -8.83 3.31
CA GLU A 57 -8.38 -7.96 3.14
C GLU A 57 -8.22 -6.74 4.03
N VAL A 58 -8.66 -5.60 3.51
CA VAL A 58 -8.56 -4.29 4.16
C VAL A 58 -9.94 -3.67 4.17
N GLU A 59 -10.44 -3.34 5.35
CA GLU A 59 -11.63 -2.51 5.48
C GLU A 59 -11.26 -1.06 5.16
N VAL A 60 -12.05 -0.43 4.29
CA VAL A 60 -11.77 0.91 3.78
C VAL A 60 -12.98 1.83 3.94
N THR A 61 -12.71 3.13 4.01
CA THR A 61 -13.75 4.15 4.18
C THR A 61 -14.30 4.61 2.82
N PRO A 62 -15.61 4.87 2.69
CA PRO A 62 -16.19 5.44 1.47
C PRO A 62 -15.85 6.93 1.27
N LYS A 63 -15.15 7.55 2.21
CA LYS A 63 -14.81 8.99 2.24
C LYS A 63 -13.33 9.18 2.55
N GLY A 64 -12.81 10.35 2.22
CA GLY A 64 -11.40 10.70 2.41
C GLY A 64 -10.53 10.18 1.27
N SER A 65 -9.23 10.12 1.51
CA SER A 65 -8.25 9.61 0.55
C SER A 65 -7.48 8.45 1.16
N TRP A 66 -7.37 7.35 0.44
CA TRP A 66 -6.63 6.18 0.88
C TRP A 66 -6.15 5.38 -0.31
N ALA A 67 -5.07 4.63 -0.13
CA ALA A 67 -4.61 3.65 -1.09
C ALA A 67 -4.08 2.41 -0.37
N VAL A 68 -4.26 1.26 -1.01
CA VAL A 68 -3.78 -0.04 -0.55
C VAL A 68 -3.05 -0.72 -1.68
N GLY A 69 -2.01 -1.48 -1.34
CA GLY A 69 -1.21 -2.13 -2.36
C GLY A 69 -0.04 -2.90 -1.79
N VAL A 70 0.96 -3.04 -2.65
CA VAL A 70 2.25 -3.61 -2.29
C VAL A 70 3.36 -2.73 -2.80
N ALA A 71 4.46 -2.74 -2.07
CA ALA A 71 5.62 -1.97 -2.41
C ALA A 71 6.86 -2.86 -2.30
N ARG A 72 7.79 -2.69 -3.26
CA ARG A 72 9.07 -3.41 -3.28
C ARG A 72 10.10 -2.56 -2.55
N GLU A 73 10.63 -3.10 -1.45
CA GLU A 73 11.79 -2.53 -0.79
C GLU A 73 13.05 -3.14 -1.43
N SER A 74 13.90 -2.32 -2.04
CA SER A 74 15.17 -2.82 -2.59
C SER A 74 16.28 -2.72 -1.55
N LEU A 75 17.08 -3.77 -1.38
CA LEU A 75 18.18 -3.77 -0.40
C LEU A 75 19.27 -2.73 -0.74
N ARG A 76 19.49 -2.45 -2.04
CA ARG A 76 20.47 -1.46 -2.51
C ARG A 76 20.14 -0.02 -2.10
N MET A 77 18.86 0.26 -1.92
CA MET A 77 18.35 1.57 -1.53
C MET A 77 18.59 1.88 -0.05
N ARG A 78 18.83 0.86 0.79
CA ARG A 78 19.30 1.06 2.17
C ARG A 78 20.79 1.43 2.27
N GLU A 79 21.58 1.16 1.23
CA GLU A 79 23.05 1.28 1.29
C GLU A 79 23.61 2.49 0.54
N GLU A 80 22.95 3.03 -0.49
CA GLU A 80 23.62 3.94 -1.44
C GLU A 80 23.11 5.39 -1.56
N THR A 81 21.99 5.81 -0.96
CA THR A 81 21.48 7.18 -1.21
C THR A 81 20.92 7.92 0.00
N ALA A 82 21.45 9.12 0.25
CA ALA A 82 20.88 10.14 1.13
C ALA A 82 19.65 10.86 0.51
N GLY A 83 18.93 10.15 -0.39
CA GLY A 83 17.73 10.61 -1.08
C GLY A 83 16.56 9.69 -0.78
N SER A 84 15.33 10.16 -1.03
CA SER A 84 14.14 9.36 -0.80
C SER A 84 14.22 8.05 -1.59
N PRO A 85 14.04 6.90 -0.95
CA PRO A 85 14.00 5.61 -1.65
C PRO A 85 13.00 5.63 -2.83
N GLU A 86 13.45 5.44 -4.08
CA GLU A 86 12.60 5.15 -5.25
C GLU A 86 11.87 3.80 -5.10
N MET A 87 10.77 3.78 -4.35
CA MET A 87 10.01 2.56 -4.09
C MET A 87 9.18 2.19 -5.32
N GLU A 88 9.33 0.96 -5.83
CA GLU A 88 8.39 0.45 -6.83
C GLU A 88 7.09 0.06 -6.14
N LEU A 89 5.98 0.65 -6.58
CA LEU A 89 4.66 0.54 -5.96
C LEU A 89 3.66 -0.06 -6.94
N TRP A 90 2.78 -0.92 -6.44
CA TRP A 90 1.56 -1.35 -7.12
C TRP A 90 0.41 -1.18 -6.15
N SER A 91 -0.34 -0.09 -6.31
CA SER A 91 -1.42 0.26 -5.40
C SER A 91 -2.67 0.73 -6.12
N MET A 92 -3.79 0.72 -5.43
CA MET A 92 -4.98 1.42 -5.88
C MET A 92 -5.73 2.00 -4.69
N GLY A 93 -6.57 2.99 -4.97
CA GLY A 93 -7.43 3.54 -3.94
C GLY A 93 -8.24 4.75 -4.37
N LEU A 94 -8.87 5.35 -3.37
CA LEU A 94 -9.73 6.51 -3.51
C LEU A 94 -8.94 7.78 -3.23
N CYS A 95 -9.01 8.75 -4.12
CA CYS A 95 -8.42 10.07 -3.95
C CYS A 95 -9.46 11.10 -4.39
N GLU A 96 -9.93 11.92 -3.44
CA GLU A 96 -10.92 12.98 -3.68
C GLU A 96 -12.19 12.50 -4.43
N GLY A 97 -12.66 11.29 -4.11
CA GLY A 97 -13.87 10.72 -4.71
C GLY A 97 -13.64 9.99 -6.05
N GLN A 98 -12.41 9.95 -6.56
CA GLN A 98 -12.04 9.21 -7.78
C GLN A 98 -11.12 8.03 -7.44
N PHE A 99 -11.36 6.88 -8.06
CA PHE A 99 -10.47 5.74 -7.95
C PHE A 99 -9.28 5.82 -8.91
N TRP A 100 -8.14 5.35 -8.44
CA TRP A 100 -6.90 5.31 -9.21
C TRP A 100 -6.17 4.00 -8.96
N ALA A 101 -5.59 3.44 -10.02
CA ALA A 101 -4.47 2.51 -9.93
C ALA A 101 -3.16 3.30 -10.11
N LEU A 102 -2.18 3.02 -9.28
CA LEU A 102 -0.97 3.82 -9.10
C LEU A 102 0.25 2.90 -9.12
N THR A 103 1.21 3.25 -9.97
CA THR A 103 2.60 2.82 -9.83
C THR A 103 3.48 4.03 -9.55
N SER A 104 4.78 3.81 -9.35
CA SER A 104 5.75 4.91 -9.22
C SER A 104 5.85 5.78 -10.49
N LEU A 105 5.42 5.27 -11.64
CA LEU A 105 5.55 5.95 -12.95
C LEU A 105 4.22 6.40 -13.53
N GLU A 106 3.11 5.74 -13.16
CA GLU A 106 1.83 5.91 -13.83
C GLU A 106 0.67 6.04 -12.84
N ARG A 107 -0.30 6.86 -13.21
CA ARG A 107 -1.58 7.03 -12.50
C ARG A 107 -2.72 6.82 -13.48
N ILE A 108 -3.48 5.76 -13.27
CA ILE A 108 -4.56 5.32 -14.18
C ILE A 108 -5.91 5.54 -13.48
N PRO A 109 -6.80 6.41 -14.01
CA PRO A 109 -8.13 6.59 -13.44
C PRO A 109 -8.99 5.35 -13.66
N LEU A 110 -9.66 4.90 -12.60
CA LEU A 110 -10.62 3.80 -12.68
C LEU A 110 -12.04 4.36 -12.58
N TYR A 111 -12.75 4.36 -13.70
CA TYR A 111 -14.11 4.91 -13.77
C TYR A 111 -15.16 3.88 -13.34
N GLN A 112 -16.31 4.39 -12.87
CA GLN A 112 -17.50 3.60 -12.56
C GLN A 112 -17.31 2.55 -11.45
N ILE A 113 -16.27 2.68 -10.63
CA ILE A 113 -16.06 1.85 -9.45
C ILE A 113 -16.91 2.40 -8.29
N GLN A 114 -17.80 1.57 -7.75
CA GLN A 114 -18.40 1.84 -6.45
C GLN A 114 -17.37 1.56 -5.37
N VAL A 115 -17.21 2.48 -4.40
CA VAL A 115 -16.25 2.28 -3.31
C VAL A 115 -16.61 1.01 -2.53
N PRO A 116 -15.78 -0.04 -2.54
CA PRO A 116 -16.05 -1.23 -1.77
C PRO A 116 -15.87 -0.92 -0.27
N LYS A 117 -16.55 -1.66 0.60
CA LYS A 117 -16.28 -1.58 2.05
C LYS A 117 -15.00 -2.30 2.44
N ARG A 118 -14.64 -3.32 1.64
CA ARG A 118 -13.51 -4.19 1.87
C ARG A 118 -12.82 -4.55 0.57
N VAL A 119 -11.53 -4.28 0.50
CA VAL A 119 -10.68 -4.61 -0.65
C VAL A 119 -9.85 -5.83 -0.31
N ARG A 120 -9.85 -6.84 -1.17
CA ARG A 120 -8.88 -7.93 -1.13
C ARG A 120 -7.71 -7.59 -2.03
N VAL A 121 -6.51 -7.58 -1.46
CA VAL A 121 -5.25 -7.50 -2.22
C VAL A 121 -4.72 -8.91 -2.40
N SER A 122 -4.35 -9.27 -3.63
CA SER A 122 -3.77 -10.55 -3.99
C SER A 122 -2.43 -10.36 -4.65
N LEU A 123 -1.43 -11.10 -4.18
CA LEU A 123 -0.08 -11.14 -4.72
C LEU A 123 0.24 -12.59 -5.14
N ASP A 124 0.65 -12.76 -6.39
CA ASP A 124 1.29 -13.98 -6.89
C ASP A 124 2.75 -13.63 -7.20
N TYR A 125 3.65 -14.01 -6.29
CA TYR A 125 5.06 -13.60 -6.37
C TYR A 125 5.74 -14.20 -7.61
N GLU A 126 5.55 -15.49 -7.87
CA GLU A 126 6.16 -16.17 -9.00
C GLU A 126 5.67 -15.64 -10.35
N LYS A 127 4.40 -15.21 -10.44
CA LYS A 127 3.86 -14.62 -11.67
C LYS A 127 4.04 -13.11 -11.77
N GLY A 128 4.58 -12.45 -10.75
CA GLY A 128 4.71 -11.00 -10.77
C GLY A 128 3.38 -10.25 -10.70
N GLN A 129 2.30 -10.89 -10.24
CA GLN A 129 0.95 -10.37 -10.41
C GLN A 129 0.42 -9.77 -9.11
N VAL A 130 -0.08 -8.54 -9.21
CA VAL A 130 -0.85 -7.85 -8.15
C VAL A 130 -2.26 -7.61 -8.66
N ALA A 131 -3.25 -8.06 -7.89
CA ALA A 131 -4.66 -7.99 -8.24
C ALA A 131 -5.49 -7.51 -7.05
N PHE A 132 -6.55 -6.79 -7.35
CA PHE A 132 -7.45 -6.24 -6.35
C PHE A 132 -8.89 -6.59 -6.63
N PHE A 133 -9.62 -6.91 -5.57
CA PHE A 133 -11.00 -7.36 -5.66
C PHE A 133 -11.87 -6.63 -4.63
N ASP A 134 -13.13 -6.39 -5.00
CA ASP A 134 -14.17 -6.18 -4.00
C ASP A 134 -14.36 -7.52 -3.27
N ALA A 135 -14.04 -7.55 -1.98
CA ALA A 135 -14.08 -8.79 -1.21
C ALA A 135 -15.51 -9.30 -0.99
N ASP A 136 -16.48 -8.39 -0.90
CA ASP A 136 -17.87 -8.70 -0.61
C ASP A 136 -18.60 -9.19 -1.87
N GLN A 137 -18.36 -8.51 -3.00
CA GLN A 137 -18.92 -8.89 -4.30
C GLN A 137 -18.11 -9.98 -5.01
N ARG A 138 -16.88 -10.25 -4.55
CA ARG A 138 -15.91 -11.16 -5.18
C ARG A 138 -15.61 -10.79 -6.63
N ALA A 139 -15.66 -9.50 -6.94
CA ALA A 139 -15.46 -8.96 -8.27
C ALA A 139 -14.05 -8.38 -8.42
N LEU A 140 -13.41 -8.60 -9.57
CA LEU A 140 -12.13 -7.97 -9.90
C LEU A 140 -12.35 -6.46 -10.07
N ILE A 141 -11.55 -5.66 -9.36
CA ILE A 141 -11.51 -4.21 -9.53
C ILE A 141 -10.41 -3.87 -10.54
N PHE A 142 -9.19 -4.34 -10.28
CA PHE A 142 -8.04 -4.03 -11.12
C PHE A 142 -6.95 -5.09 -10.99
N THR A 143 -6.17 -5.29 -12.06
CA THR A 143 -4.96 -6.12 -12.05
C THR A 143 -3.86 -5.38 -12.79
N PHE A 144 -2.68 -5.31 -12.16
CA PHE A 144 -1.51 -4.77 -12.82
C PHE A 144 -0.95 -5.78 -13.83
N PRO A 145 -0.32 -5.30 -14.93
CA PRO A 145 0.56 -6.14 -15.74
C PRO A 145 1.60 -6.85 -14.87
N ALA A 146 1.97 -8.06 -15.25
CA ALA A 146 2.99 -8.82 -14.53
C ALA A 146 4.31 -8.04 -14.45
N ALA A 147 4.87 -7.95 -13.24
CA ALA A 147 6.12 -7.25 -12.97
C ALA A 147 7.20 -8.22 -12.46
N SER A 148 8.47 -7.88 -12.67
CA SER A 148 9.57 -8.65 -12.07
C SER A 148 9.88 -8.13 -10.67
N PHE A 149 9.72 -8.98 -9.66
CA PHE A 149 10.09 -8.65 -8.27
C PHE A 149 11.58 -8.81 -7.98
N LYS A 150 12.39 -9.27 -8.96
CA LYS A 150 13.87 -9.32 -8.91
C LYS A 150 14.48 -10.07 -7.70
N GLY A 151 13.69 -10.87 -6.99
CA GLY A 151 14.14 -11.54 -5.76
C GLY A 151 14.05 -10.66 -4.51
N ASP A 152 13.57 -9.42 -4.63
CA ASP A 152 13.38 -8.49 -3.52
C ASP A 152 12.10 -8.80 -2.73
N SER A 153 12.04 -8.32 -1.49
CA SER A 153 10.86 -8.49 -0.65
C SER A 153 9.74 -7.53 -1.04
N ILE A 154 8.51 -8.05 -1.10
CA ILE A 154 7.30 -7.28 -1.38
C ILE A 154 6.51 -7.10 -0.09
N HIS A 155 6.34 -5.87 0.34
CA HIS A 155 5.64 -5.53 1.57
C HIS A 155 4.22 -5.05 1.27
N PRO A 156 3.21 -5.44 2.08
CA PRO A 156 1.95 -4.72 2.12
C PRO A 156 2.18 -3.23 2.36
N TRP A 157 1.47 -2.37 1.64
CA TRP A 157 1.62 -0.92 1.73
C TRP A 157 0.25 -0.25 1.83
N PHE A 158 0.15 0.75 2.69
CA PHE A 158 -1.09 1.44 3.01
C PHE A 158 -0.85 2.94 3.12
N LEU A 159 -1.74 3.75 2.56
CA LEU A 159 -1.77 5.21 2.65
C LEU A 159 -3.16 5.67 3.06
N VAL A 160 -3.24 6.66 3.96
CA VAL A 160 -4.51 7.25 4.39
C VAL A 160 -4.35 8.73 4.76
N TRP A 161 -5.31 9.54 4.31
CA TRP A 161 -5.50 10.96 4.58
C TRP A 161 -7.00 11.23 4.83
#